data_AF-A0A0L0F6V6-F1
#
_entry.id   AF-A0A0L0F6V6-F1
#
_cell.length_a   1.000
_cell.length_b   1.000
_cell.length_c   1.000
_cell.angle_alpha   90.00
_cell.angle_beta   90.00
_cell.angle_gamma   90.00
#
_symmetry.space_group_name_H-M   'P 1'
#
loop_
_entity.id
_entity.type
_entity.pdbx_description
1 polymer ?
#
loop_
_entity_poly.entity_id
_entity_poly.type
_entity_poly.pdbx_seq_one_letter_code
_entity_poly.pdbx_strand_id
1 'polypeptide(L)'
;GIDAGLLDGVSEVQSLTPADYKGIASKVCKLDDAQVGKLLPSITETKDVPFQCVDHTYIYSLLNNLGFNDNAPLSLTKKINGVETGWCLGAMIEAIMNA
;
A
#
# COMPACT_ATOMS: atom_id res chain seq x y z
N GLY A 1 -0.02 5.43 -3.28
CA GLY A 1 0.33 5.19 -1.85
C GLY A 1 0.90 3.80 -1.70
N ILE A 2 1.52 3.46 -0.55
CA ILE A 2 2.08 2.10 -0.30
C ILE A 2 0.98 1.03 -0.35
N ASP A 3 -0.27 1.43 -0.08
CA ASP A 3 -1.46 0.60 -0.23
C ASP A 3 -1.79 0.25 -1.68
N ALA A 4 -1.42 1.10 -2.66
CA ALA A 4 -1.71 0.90 -4.08
C ALA A 4 -3.15 0.41 -4.36
N GLY A 5 -4.14 0.95 -3.63
CA GLY A 5 -5.54 0.55 -3.76
C GLY A 5 -5.91 -0.82 -3.16
N LEU A 6 -5.01 -1.53 -2.48
CA LEU A 6 -5.30 -2.81 -1.82
C LEU A 6 -6.10 -2.66 -0.52
N LEU A 7 -5.95 -1.53 0.17
CA LEU A 7 -6.72 -1.27 1.38
C LEU A 7 -8.20 -1.07 1.05
N ASP A 8 -9.06 -1.73 1.83
CA ASP A 8 -10.53 -1.66 1.68
C ASP A 8 -11.12 -0.31 2.13
N GLY A 9 -10.34 0.50 2.85
CA GLY A 9 -10.78 1.79 3.41
C GLY A 9 -11.75 1.66 4.59
N VAL A 10 -12.02 0.44 5.05
CA VAL A 10 -12.94 0.13 6.16
C VAL A 10 -12.16 -0.34 7.38
N SER A 11 -11.19 -1.22 7.15
CA SER A 11 -10.36 -1.81 8.20
C SER A 11 -9.32 -0.78 8.65
N GLU A 12 -9.24 -0.53 9.96
CA GLU A 12 -8.19 0.33 10.52
C GLU A 12 -6.81 -0.26 10.24
N VAL A 13 -6.66 -1.58 10.42
CA VAL A 13 -5.45 -2.33 10.05
C VAL A 13 -5.84 -3.50 9.16
N GLN A 14 -5.19 -3.63 8.01
CA GLN A 14 -5.37 -4.75 7.11
C GLN A 14 -4.09 -5.58 7.04
N SER A 15 -4.23 -6.91 7.11
CA SER A 15 -3.11 -7.82 6.91
C SER A 15 -3.02 -8.21 5.45
N LEU A 16 -1.88 -7.96 4.83
CA LEU A 16 -1.54 -8.33 3.46
C LEU A 16 -0.21 -9.07 3.44
N THR A 17 0.19 -9.52 2.27
CA THR A 17 1.45 -10.23 2.03
C THR A 17 2.10 -9.73 0.73
N PRO A 18 3.42 -9.95 0.52
CA PRO A 18 4.04 -9.65 -0.77
C PRO A 18 3.37 -10.38 -1.95
N ALA A 19 2.81 -11.58 -1.71
CA ALA A 19 2.04 -12.31 -2.73
C ALA A 19 0.80 -11.54 -3.22
N ASP A 20 0.17 -10.71 -2.38
CA ASP A 20 -0.99 -9.91 -2.79
C ASP A 20 -0.60 -8.86 -3.82
N TYR A 21 0.53 -8.17 -3.61
CA TYR A 21 1.09 -7.22 -4.58
C TYR A 21 1.44 -7.91 -5.91
N LYS A 22 2.11 -9.07 -5.85
CA LYS A 22 2.44 -9.88 -7.03
C LYS A 22 1.19 -10.33 -7.79
N GLY A 23 0.19 -10.80 -7.04
CA GLY A 23 -1.08 -11.28 -7.58
C GLY A 23 -1.82 -10.17 -8.33
N ILE A 24 -1.91 -8.98 -7.76
CA ILE A 24 -2.55 -7.83 -8.43
C ILE A 24 -1.70 -7.32 -9.59
N ALA A 25 -0.38 -7.19 -9.45
CA ALA A 25 0.51 -6.80 -10.55
C ALA A 25 0.29 -7.67 -11.79
N SER A 26 0.22 -8.99 -11.62
CA SER A 26 0.00 -9.94 -12.71
C SER A 26 -1.33 -9.78 -13.46
N LYS A 27 -2.31 -9.11 -12.84
CA LYS A 27 -3.62 -8.77 -13.40
C LYS A 27 -3.59 -7.39 -14.01
N VAL A 28 -3.27 -6.35 -13.24
CA VAL A 28 -3.35 -4.94 -13.70
C VAL A 28 -2.44 -4.66 -14.88
N CYS A 29 -1.27 -5.31 -14.98
CA CYS A 29 -0.34 -5.13 -16.09
C CYS A 29 -0.86 -5.66 -17.44
N LYS A 30 -2.02 -6.33 -17.47
CA LYS A 30 -2.65 -6.88 -18.69
C LYS A 30 -3.97 -6.18 -19.03
N LEU A 31 -4.40 -5.22 -18.22
CA LEU A 31 -5.69 -4.56 -18.33
C LEU A 31 -5.49 -3.13 -18.83
N ASP A 32 -6.54 -2.57 -19.43
CA ASP A 32 -6.62 -1.14 -19.70
C ASP A 32 -7.07 -0.35 -18.46
N ASP A 33 -6.92 0.98 -18.50
CA ASP A 33 -7.24 1.86 -17.38
C ASP A 33 -8.70 1.73 -16.90
N ALA A 34 -9.65 1.54 -17.82
CA ALA A 34 -11.06 1.41 -17.46
C ALA A 34 -11.35 0.09 -16.72
N GLN A 35 -10.64 -0.98 -17.09
CA GLN A 35 -10.70 -2.27 -16.41
C GLN A 35 -9.99 -2.24 -15.05
N VAL A 36 -8.84 -1.57 -14.95
CA VAL A 36 -8.11 -1.39 -13.69
C VAL A 36 -8.96 -0.63 -12.67
N GLY A 37 -9.62 0.47 -13.08
CA GLY A 37 -10.51 1.23 -12.20
C GLY A 37 -11.71 0.43 -11.67
N LYS A 38 -12.17 -0.60 -12.39
CA LYS A 38 -13.21 -1.53 -11.91
C LYS A 38 -12.65 -2.58 -10.94
N LEU A 39 -11.42 -3.04 -11.16
CA LEU A 39 -10.77 -4.04 -10.34
C LEU A 39 -10.35 -3.49 -8.97
N LEU A 40 -9.91 -2.23 -8.93
CA LEU A 40 -9.42 -1.54 -7.73
C LEU A 40 -10.31 -0.32 -7.41
N PRO A 41 -11.55 -0.53 -6.91
CA PRO A 41 -12.51 0.56 -6.67
C PRO A 41 -12.08 1.51 -5.54
N SER A 42 -11.12 1.10 -4.72
CA SER A 42 -10.48 1.87 -3.66
C SER A 42 -9.56 2.98 -4.19
N ILE A 43 -9.22 2.96 -5.49
CA ILE A 43 -8.48 4.06 -6.13
C ILE A 43 -9.46 5.20 -6.40
N THR A 44 -9.35 6.26 -5.60
CA THR A 44 -10.21 7.44 -5.70
C THR A 44 -9.71 8.47 -6.72
N GLU A 45 -8.41 8.46 -7.03
CA GLU A 45 -7.78 9.41 -7.96
C GLU A 45 -7.57 8.74 -9.32
N THR A 46 -8.33 9.16 -10.34
CA THR A 46 -8.26 8.56 -11.69
C THR A 46 -6.89 8.68 -12.34
N LYS A 47 -6.10 9.69 -11.96
CA LYS A 47 -4.71 9.85 -12.40
C LYS A 47 -3.77 8.74 -11.89
N ASP A 48 -4.15 8.00 -10.86
CA ASP A 48 -3.31 6.94 -10.28
C ASP A 48 -3.50 5.60 -11.00
N VAL A 49 -4.58 5.45 -11.78
CA VAL A 49 -4.95 4.23 -12.51
C VAL A 49 -3.84 3.76 -13.47
N PRO A 50 -3.22 4.63 -14.30
CA PRO A 50 -2.20 4.19 -15.25
C PRO A 50 -0.91 3.67 -14.57
N PHE A 51 -0.69 4.00 -13.30
CA PHE A 51 0.54 3.67 -12.58
C PHE A 51 0.46 2.35 -11.80
N GLN A 52 -0.73 1.73 -11.69
CA GLN A 52 -0.93 0.57 -10.82
C GLN A 52 -0.04 -0.63 -11.18
N CYS A 53 0.22 -0.87 -12.47
CA CYS A 53 1.15 -1.94 -12.87
C CYS A 53 2.56 -1.71 -12.31
N VAL A 54 3.06 -0.48 -12.41
CA VAL A 54 4.39 -0.11 -11.93
C VAL A 54 4.42 -0.13 -10.41
N ASP A 55 3.44 0.47 -9.74
CA ASP A 55 3.37 0.55 -8.28
C ASP A 55 3.39 -0.84 -7.63
N HIS A 56 2.53 -1.77 -8.07
CA HIS A 56 2.51 -3.12 -7.49
C HIS A 56 3.77 -3.91 -7.79
N THR A 57 4.31 -3.81 -9.01
CA THR A 57 5.56 -4.49 -9.40
C THR A 57 6.74 -3.97 -8.59
N TYR A 58 6.80 -2.65 -8.40
CA TYR A 58 7.85 -1.98 -7.64
C TYR A 58 7.79 -2.38 -6.16
N ILE A 59 6.61 -2.31 -5.53
CA ILE A 59 6.46 -2.67 -4.12
C ILE A 59 6.81 -4.14 -3.88
N TYR A 60 6.31 -5.06 -4.71
CA TYR A 60 6.68 -6.48 -4.62
C TYR A 60 8.20 -6.69 -4.74
N SER A 61 8.82 -6.06 -5.74
CA SER A 61 10.27 -6.19 -5.97
C SER A 61 11.08 -5.61 -4.82
N LEU A 62 10.65 -4.48 -4.25
CA LEU A 62 11.29 -3.86 -3.09
C LEU A 62 11.22 -4.77 -1.87
N LEU A 63 10.04 -5.30 -1.55
CA LEU A 63 9.85 -6.22 -0.42
C LEU A 63 10.71 -7.47 -0.55
N ASN A 64 10.78 -8.06 -1.75
CA ASN A 64 11.64 -9.21 -2.00
C ASN A 64 13.13 -8.85 -1.83
N ASN A 65 13.58 -7.68 -2.30
CA ASN A 65 14.96 -7.21 -2.08
C ASN A 65 15.28 -6.94 -0.60
N LEU A 66 14.28 -6.55 0.20
CA LEU A 66 14.41 -6.42 1.65
C LEU A 66 14.36 -7.77 2.40
N GLY A 67 14.16 -8.89 1.70
CA GLY A 67 14.17 -10.23 2.26
C GLY A 67 12.82 -10.75 2.75
N PHE A 68 11.72 -10.07 2.43
CA PHE A 68 10.37 -10.56 2.73
C PHE A 68 10.01 -11.69 1.76
N ASN A 69 9.55 -12.83 2.29
CA ASN A 69 9.01 -13.90 1.47
C ASN A 69 7.54 -13.63 1.10
N ASP A 70 7.04 -14.33 0.07
CA ASP A 70 5.68 -14.16 -0.48
C ASP A 70 4.56 -14.23 0.58
N ASN A 71 4.75 -14.94 1.68
CA ASN A 71 3.74 -15.15 2.72
C ASN A 71 3.99 -14.31 4.00
N ALA A 72 4.99 -13.44 3.99
CA ALA A 72 5.33 -12.63 5.15
C ALA A 72 4.14 -11.69 5.46
N PRO A 73 3.57 -11.74 6.68
CA PRO A 73 2.44 -10.89 7.03
C PRO A 73 2.89 -9.43 7.15
N LEU A 74 2.18 -8.54 6.49
CA LEU A 74 2.36 -7.09 6.48
C LEU A 74 1.10 -6.44 7.04
N SER A 75 1.24 -5.67 8.12
CA SER A 75 0.14 -4.87 8.66
C SER A 75 0.16 -3.48 8.01
N LEU A 76 -0.80 -3.23 7.12
CA LEU A 76 -0.95 -1.94 6.48
C LEU A 76 -2.07 -1.13 7.15
N THR A 77 -1.78 0.14 7.42
CA THR A 77 -2.74 1.08 7.99
C THR A 77 -2.35 2.52 7.69
N LYS A 78 -3.35 3.40 7.51
CA LYS A 78 -3.18 4.85 7.41
C LYS A 78 -3.22 5.54 8.78
N LYS A 79 -3.83 4.91 9.79
CA LYS A 79 -4.04 5.49 11.12
C LYS A 79 -4.08 4.42 12.20
N ILE A 80 -3.49 4.72 13.36
CA ILE A 80 -3.60 3.91 14.57
C ILE A 80 -4.26 4.76 15.64
N ASN A 81 -5.43 4.32 16.13
CA ASN A 81 -6.26 5.06 17.10
C ASN A 81 -6.55 6.50 16.63
N GLY A 82 -6.85 6.65 15.34
CA GLY A 82 -7.12 7.96 14.72
C GLY A 82 -5.89 8.84 14.45
N VAL A 83 -4.69 8.41 14.84
CA VAL A 83 -3.44 9.13 14.59
C VAL A 83 -2.78 8.60 13.32
N GLU A 84 -2.36 9.50 12.44
CA GLU A 84 -1.71 9.15 11.16
C GLU A 84 -0.44 8.32 11.36
N THR A 85 -0.31 7.26 10.57
CA THR A 85 0.94 6.50 10.49
C THR A 85 1.94 7.27 9.64
N GLY A 86 2.85 7.95 10.32
CA GLY A 86 3.89 8.75 9.69
C GLY A 86 4.96 9.17 10.68
N TRP A 87 5.92 9.94 10.19
CA TRP A 87 7.07 10.38 10.96
C TRP A 87 6.75 11.53 11.93
N CYS A 88 5.65 12.28 11.70
CA CYS A 88 5.32 13.51 12.43
C CYS A 88 5.17 13.32 13.93
N LEU A 89 4.47 12.26 14.38
CA LEU A 89 4.30 11.99 15.80
C LEU A 89 5.65 11.70 16.49
N GLY A 90 6.50 10.90 15.85
CA GLY A 90 7.84 10.60 16.36
C GLY A 90 8.71 11.85 16.49
N ALA A 91 8.69 12.71 15.48
CA ALA A 91 9.41 13.98 15.50
C ALA A 91 8.92 14.94 16.61
N MET A 92 7.60 14.99 16.85
CA MET A 92 7.05 15.79 17.96
C MET A 92 7.49 15.25 19.32
N ILE A 93 7.44 13.93 19.51
CA ILE A 93 7.91 13.27 20.74
C ILE A 93 9.38 13.61 20.99
N GLU A 94 10.23 13.49 19.96
CA GLU A 94 11.65 13.86 20.05
C GLU A 94 11.83 15.32 20.46
N ALA A 95 11.11 16.23 19.81
CA ALA A 95 11.20 17.67 20.06
C ALA A 95 10.72 18.08 21.45
N ILE A 96 9.79 17.35 22.06
CA ILE A 96 9.26 17.66 23.41
C ILE A 96 10.04 16.94 24.50
N MET A 97 10.48 15.69 24.25
CA MET A 97 11.14 14.87 25.27
C MET A 97 12.65 15.12 25.39
N ASN A 98 13.29 15.69 24.36
CA ASN A 98 14.70 16.06 24.37
C ASN A 98 14.93 17.59 24.43
N ALA A 99 13.88 18.36 24.78
CA ALA A 99 13.93 19.81 24.97
C ALA A 99 14.24 20.20 26.42
#